data_AF-A0A2V9JDL3-F1
#
_entry.id   AF-A0A2V9JDL3-F1
#
_cell.length_a   1.000
_cell.length_b   1.000
_cell.length_c   1.000
_cell.angle_alpha   90.00
_cell.angle_beta   90.00
_cell.angle_gamma   90.00
#
_symmetry.space_group_name_H-M   'P 1'
#
loop_
_entity.id
_entity.type
_entity.pdbx_description
1 polymer ?
#
loop_
_entity_poly.entity_id
_entity_poly.type
_entity_poly.pdbx_seq_one_letter_code
_entity_poly.pdbx_strand_id
1 'polypeptide(L)'
;MESMTAGEVESSTGGLLVSGPRNTTVSRISIDSRTVQPGDLFFAIRGPRNDGHQFIGAVLARGACGAVVDFSYTLAEPYPEGRILLRVENTHQALKDLATDVRRRWRGSLVAITGSVGKTTTKEFAAHVLETE
;
A
#
# COMPACT_ATOMS: atom_id res chain seq x y z
N MET A 1 -8.44 2.26 9.97
CA MET A 1 -7.75 1.06 9.47
C MET A 1 -7.04 0.46 10.65
N GLU A 2 -7.20 -0.84 10.88
CA GLU A 2 -6.37 -1.55 11.85
C GLU A 2 -4.91 -1.46 11.37
N SER A 3 -4.00 -1.09 12.26
CA SER A 3 -2.58 -1.01 11.94
C SER A 3 -2.05 -2.41 11.64
N MET A 4 -1.30 -2.57 10.55
CA MET A 4 -0.66 -3.85 10.19
C MET A 4 0.84 -3.77 10.38
N THR A 5 1.51 -4.91 10.48
CA THR A 5 2.96 -5.03 10.59
C THR A 5 3.61 -5.36 9.26
N ALA A 6 4.91 -5.12 9.13
CA ALA A 6 5.68 -5.52 7.95
C ALA A 6 5.56 -7.02 7.63
N GLY A 7 5.53 -7.88 8.66
CA GLY A 7 5.38 -9.33 8.50
C GLY A 7 3.99 -9.74 7.98
N GLU A 8 2.93 -9.01 8.34
CA GLU A 8 1.60 -9.23 7.76
C GLU A 8 1.55 -8.80 6.29
N VAL A 9 2.22 -7.69 5.94
CA VAL A 9 2.35 -7.27 4.54
C VAL A 9 3.11 -8.31 3.74
N GLU A 10 4.24 -8.81 4.26
CA GLU A 10 5.01 -9.88 3.62
C GLU A 10 4.16 -11.13 3.37
N SER A 11 3.43 -11.59 4.40
CA SER A 11 2.56 -12.76 4.31
C SER A 11 1.43 -12.57 3.31
N SER A 12 0.81 -11.38 3.27
CA SER A 12 -0.31 -11.09 2.38
C SER A 12 0.10 -10.94 0.92
N THR A 13 1.32 -10.49 0.67
CA THR A 13 1.85 -10.20 -0.67
C THR A 13 2.65 -11.35 -1.27
N GLY A 14 2.99 -12.37 -0.46
CA GLY A 14 3.95 -13.41 -0.85
C GLY A 14 5.36 -12.84 -1.11
N GLY A 15 5.66 -11.67 -0.56
CA GLY A 15 6.94 -10.99 -0.75
C GLY A 15 8.05 -11.54 0.14
N LEU A 16 9.25 -10.99 -0.04
CA LEU A 16 10.42 -11.24 0.78
C LEU A 16 10.82 -9.94 1.50
N LEU A 17 10.77 -9.95 2.83
CA LEU A 17 11.29 -8.85 3.64
C LEU A 17 12.82 -8.91 3.68
N VAL A 18 13.48 -8.00 2.96
CA VAL A 18 14.95 -7.98 2.84
C VAL A 18 15.63 -7.02 3.81
N SER A 19 14.90 -6.05 4.36
CA SER A 19 15.40 -5.12 5.37
C SER A 19 14.28 -4.63 6.29
N GLY A 20 14.67 -4.19 7.48
CA GLY A 20 13.78 -3.71 8.54
C GLY A 20 13.16 -4.84 9.37
N PRO A 21 12.71 -4.55 10.61
CA PRO A 21 12.16 -5.57 11.47
C PRO A 21 10.70 -5.89 11.11
N ARG A 22 10.34 -7.19 11.21
CA ARG A 22 9.01 -7.71 10.85
C ARG A 22 7.87 -7.10 11.65
N ASN A 23 8.15 -6.62 12.87
CA ASN A 23 7.19 -5.99 13.76
C ASN A 23 7.04 -4.47 13.55
N THR A 24 7.66 -3.89 12.52
CA THR A 24 7.46 -2.47 12.18
C THR A 24 6.00 -2.22 11.82
N THR A 25 5.40 -1.26 12.51
CA THR A 25 4.02 -0.82 12.25
C THR A 25 3.93 -0.04 10.94
N VAL A 26 2.95 -0.41 10.11
CA VAL A 26 2.57 0.27 8.88
C VAL A 26 1.27 1.04 9.13
N SER A 27 1.34 2.37 9.10
CA SER A 27 0.19 3.24 9.38
C SER A 27 -0.77 3.33 8.20
N ARG A 28 -0.24 3.42 6.99
CA ARG A 28 -1.00 3.54 5.74
C ARG A 28 -0.20 2.96 4.58
N ILE A 29 -0.91 2.53 3.55
CA ILE A 29 -0.32 2.20 2.26
C ILE A 29 -0.41 3.42 1.33
N SER A 30 0.70 3.76 0.66
CA SER A 30 0.73 4.82 -0.35
C SER A 30 1.33 4.31 -1.66
N ILE A 31 0.73 4.72 -2.78
CA ILE A 31 1.27 4.50 -4.14
C ILE A 31 1.72 5.81 -4.81
N ASP A 32 1.53 6.94 -4.13
CA ASP A 32 1.87 8.27 -4.65
C ASP A 32 2.89 8.94 -3.73
N SER A 33 4.12 9.06 -4.22
CA SER A 33 5.26 9.63 -3.49
C SER A 33 4.99 11.05 -3.01
N ARG A 34 4.10 11.79 -3.69
CA ARG A 34 3.72 13.17 -3.34
C ARG A 34 2.90 13.24 -2.06
N THR A 35 2.18 12.18 -1.72
CA THR A 35 1.24 12.11 -0.59
C THR A 35 1.76 11.31 0.61
N VAL A 36 2.99 10.78 0.51
CA VAL A 36 3.60 9.98 1.58
C VAL A 36 3.76 10.81 2.86
N GLN A 37 3.38 10.20 3.98
CA GLN A 37 3.53 10.71 5.34
C GLN A 37 4.44 9.81 6.18
N PRO A 38 4.95 10.30 7.33
CA PRO A 38 5.69 9.46 8.27
C PRO A 38 4.89 8.21 8.69
N GLY A 39 5.52 7.04 8.61
CA GLY A 39 4.86 5.76 8.93
C GLY A 39 4.13 5.09 7.77
N ASP A 40 4.04 5.74 6.61
CA ASP A 40 3.47 5.12 5.41
C ASP A 40 4.41 4.07 4.82
N LEU A 41 3.86 2.96 4.32
CA LEU A 41 4.56 2.03 3.45
C LEU A 41 4.29 2.38 1.99
N PHE A 42 5.35 2.65 1.24
CA PHE A 42 5.23 3.05 -0.16
C PHE A 42 5.32 1.86 -1.13
N PHE A 43 4.30 1.64 -1.96
CA PHE A 43 4.34 0.66 -3.04
C PHE A 43 4.86 1.32 -4.31
N ALA A 44 6.02 0.87 -4.78
CA ALA A 44 6.65 1.35 -6.00
C ALA A 44 5.98 0.75 -7.23
N ILE A 45 4.93 1.42 -7.71
CA ILE A 45 4.13 0.97 -8.83
C ILE A 45 4.74 1.47 -10.16
N ARG A 46 4.92 0.56 -11.13
CA ARG A 46 5.28 0.94 -12.51
C ARG A 46 4.01 1.33 -13.26
N GLY A 47 3.94 2.60 -13.67
CA GLY A 47 2.88 3.14 -14.52
C GLY A 47 3.37 3.39 -15.95
N PRO A 48 2.47 3.75 -16.88
CA PRO A 48 2.83 4.00 -18.27
C PRO A 48 3.69 5.26 -18.47
N ARG A 49 3.68 6.18 -17.50
CA ARG A 49 4.41 7.46 -17.58
C ARG A 49 5.49 7.63 -16.51
N ASN A 50 5.37 6.92 -15.40
CA ASN A 50 6.24 7.09 -14.23
C ASN A 50 6.55 5.74 -13.62
N ASP A 51 7.78 5.58 -13.13
CA ASP A 51 8.21 4.43 -12.36
C ASP A 51 8.33 4.81 -10.88
N GLY A 52 7.47 4.23 -10.03
CA GLY A 52 7.46 4.47 -8.58
C GLY A 52 8.82 4.23 -7.92
N HIS A 53 9.64 3.32 -8.46
CA HIS A 53 10.93 2.95 -7.89
C HIS A 53 11.93 4.12 -7.87
N GLN A 54 11.78 5.08 -8.78
CA GLN A 54 12.63 6.28 -8.84
C GLN A 54 12.43 7.20 -7.62
N PHE A 55 11.33 7.04 -6.88
CA PHE A 55 10.98 7.92 -5.76
C PHE A 55 11.32 7.35 -4.39
N ILE A 56 11.94 6.17 -4.30
CA ILE A 56 12.20 5.48 -3.02
C ILE A 56 13.03 6.35 -2.06
N GLY A 57 14.10 6.98 -2.55
CA GLY A 57 14.90 7.89 -1.72
C GLY A 57 14.09 9.07 -1.19
N ALA A 58 13.22 9.66 -2.03
CA ALA A 58 12.40 10.80 -1.66
C ALA A 58 11.30 10.44 -0.64
N VAL A 59 10.67 9.26 -0.75
CA VAL A 59 9.64 8.83 0.21
C VAL A 59 10.24 8.46 1.56
N LEU A 60 11.44 7.85 1.57
CA LEU A 60 12.17 7.56 2.81
C LEU A 60 12.59 8.84 3.52
N ALA A 61 13.07 9.85 2.78
CA ALA A 61 13.38 11.18 3.32
C ALA A 61 12.14 11.88 3.93
N ARG A 62 10.93 11.56 3.45
CA ARG A 62 9.65 12.04 4.00
C ARG A 62 9.14 11.24 5.20
N GLY A 63 9.88 10.21 5.62
CA GLY A 63 9.58 9.45 6.82
C GLY A 63 8.76 8.17 6.59
N ALA A 64 8.56 7.73 5.33
CA ALA A 64 7.97 6.43 5.05
C ALA A 64 8.62 5.33 5.90
N CYS A 65 7.83 4.41 6.46
CA CYS A 65 8.38 3.29 7.23
C CYS A 65 9.16 2.32 6.33
N GLY A 66 8.96 2.38 5.01
CA GLY A 66 9.68 1.58 4.05
C GLY A 66 9.11 1.63 2.63
N ALA A 67 9.53 0.69 1.80
CA ALA A 67 9.03 0.52 0.44
C ALA A 67 8.78 -0.95 0.07
N VAL A 68 7.79 -1.17 -0.79
CA VAL A 68 7.55 -2.42 -1.52
C VAL A 68 7.98 -2.22 -2.97
N VAL A 69 8.87 -3.07 -3.45
CA VAL A 69 9.53 -2.97 -4.76
C VAL A 69 9.47 -4.30 -5.48
N ASP A 70 9.57 -4.30 -6.80
CA ASP A 70 9.75 -5.55 -7.53
C ASP A 70 11.21 -6.06 -7.46
N PHE A 71 11.43 -7.34 -7.76
CA PHE A 71 12.77 -7.94 -7.73
C PHE A 71 13.78 -7.30 -8.70
N SER A 72 13.32 -6.60 -9.74
CA SER A 72 14.21 -5.91 -10.67
C SER A 72 14.77 -4.60 -10.12
N TYR A 73 14.26 -4.12 -8.99
CA TYR A 73 14.77 -2.92 -8.34
C TYR A 73 16.17 -3.13 -7.76
N THR A 74 17.13 -2.42 -8.36
CA THR A 74 18.49 -2.30 -7.82
C THR A 74 18.51 -1.22 -6.74
N LEU A 75 18.89 -1.62 -5.54
CA LEU A 75 19.00 -0.74 -4.39
C LEU A 75 20.22 0.17 -4.56
N ALA A 76 20.05 1.48 -4.36
CA ALA A 76 21.19 2.33 -4.11
C ALA A 76 21.67 2.05 -2.67
N GLU A 77 22.86 1.49 -2.51
CA GLU A 77 23.42 1.20 -1.19
C GLU A 77 24.02 2.45 -0.53
N PRO A 78 23.92 2.60 0.80
CA PRO A 78 23.22 1.73 1.75
C PRO A 78 21.73 2.10 1.91
N TYR A 79 20.88 1.10 2.16
CA TYR A 79 19.48 1.34 2.55
C TYR A 79 19.39 1.73 4.03
N PRO A 80 18.54 2.70 4.42
CA PRO A 80 18.50 3.17 5.80
C PRO A 80 18.11 2.06 6.78
N GLU A 81 18.88 1.93 7.87
CA GLU A 81 18.59 0.99 8.94
C GLU A 81 17.20 1.21 9.55
N GLY A 82 16.54 0.13 9.94
CA GLY A 82 15.20 0.16 10.53
C GLY A 82 14.06 0.43 9.56
N ARG A 83 14.32 0.80 8.30
CA ARG A 83 13.29 0.94 7.26
C ARG A 83 12.99 -0.41 6.61
N ILE A 84 11.72 -0.66 6.33
CA ILE A 84 11.26 -1.87 5.66
C ILE A 84 11.62 -1.82 4.17
N LEU A 85 12.24 -2.87 3.65
CA LEU A 85 12.27 -3.11 2.21
C LEU A 85 11.68 -4.49 1.93
N LEU A 86 10.57 -4.51 1.20
CA LEU A 86 9.91 -5.74 0.78
C LEU A 86 10.04 -5.91 -0.73
N ARG A 87 10.56 -7.07 -1.17
CA ARG A 87 10.64 -7.41 -2.59
C ARG A 87 9.52 -8.36 -2.99
N VAL A 88 8.91 -8.10 -4.14
CA VAL A 88 7.82 -8.93 -4.70
C VAL A 88 8.07 -9.19 -6.18
N GLU A 89 7.38 -10.18 -6.74
CA GLU A 89 7.43 -10.43 -8.18
C GLU A 89 6.80 -9.28 -8.97
N ASN A 90 5.66 -8.77 -8.49
CA ASN A 90 4.92 -7.71 -9.15
C ASN A 90 4.24 -6.81 -8.11
N THR A 91 4.58 -5.52 -8.10
CA THR A 91 4.07 -4.57 -7.10
C THR A 91 2.57 -4.27 -7.24
N HIS A 92 2.01 -4.32 -8.46
CA HIS A 92 0.56 -4.19 -8.66
C HIS A 92 -0.19 -5.40 -8.10
N GLN A 93 0.30 -6.61 -8.36
CA GLN A 93 -0.35 -7.83 -7.88
C GLN A 93 -0.26 -7.91 -6.35
N ALA A 94 0.92 -7.65 -5.78
CA ALA A 94 1.11 -7.59 -4.33
C ALA A 94 0.13 -6.60 -3.66
N LEU A 95 -0.08 -5.42 -4.25
CA LEU A 95 -1.04 -4.45 -3.72
C LEU A 95 -2.49 -5.00 -3.74
N LYS A 96 -2.87 -5.72 -4.80
CA LYS A 96 -4.19 -6.37 -4.90
C LYS A 96 -4.34 -7.50 -3.88
N ASP A 97 -3.31 -8.29 -3.68
CA ASP A 97 -3.32 -9.41 -2.72
C ASP A 97 -3.47 -8.89 -1.29
N LEU A 98 -2.70 -7.85 -0.94
CA LEU A 98 -2.83 -7.14 0.33
C LEU A 98 -4.24 -6.56 0.51
N ALA A 99 -4.78 -5.87 -0.50
CA ALA A 99 -6.13 -5.32 -0.44
C ALA A 99 -7.20 -6.41 -0.29
N THR A 100 -6.99 -7.58 -0.92
CA THR A 100 -7.89 -8.74 -0.82
C THR A 100 -7.87 -9.33 0.60
N ASP A 101 -6.68 -9.47 1.20
CA ASP A 101 -6.55 -9.94 2.58
C ASP A 101 -7.24 -8.97 3.57
N VAL A 102 -6.94 -7.68 3.47
CA VAL A 102 -7.60 -6.63 4.28
C VAL A 102 -9.12 -6.69 4.11
N ARG A 103 -9.59 -6.86 2.87
CA ARG A 103 -11.03 -6.98 2.58
C ARG A 103 -11.66 -8.22 3.20
N ARG A 104 -10.97 -9.36 3.21
CA ARG A 104 -11.46 -10.61 3.82
C ARG A 104 -11.56 -10.51 5.34
N ARG A 105 -10.63 -9.79 5.98
CA ARG A 105 -10.66 -9.53 7.42
C ARG A 105 -11.74 -8.52 7.83
N TRP A 106 -12.11 -7.61 6.94
CA TRP A 106 -13.12 -6.59 7.21
C TRP A 106 -14.54 -7.18 7.28
N ARG A 107 -15.22 -6.95 8.41
CA ARG A 107 -16.53 -7.54 8.76
C ARG A 107 -17.74 -6.61 8.59
N GLY A 108 -17.54 -5.41 8.04
CA GLY A 108 -18.64 -4.47 7.83
C GLY A 108 -19.52 -4.81 6.62
N SER A 109 -20.59 -4.03 6.44
CA SER A 109 -21.49 -4.12 5.28
C SER A 109 -20.87 -3.45 4.06
N LEU A 110 -20.62 -4.21 2.99
CA LEU A 110 -20.08 -3.67 1.73
C LEU A 110 -21.19 -3.48 0.69
N VAL A 111 -21.27 -2.28 0.13
CA VAL A 111 -22.04 -1.99 -1.08
C VAL A 111 -21.07 -1.57 -2.20
N ALA A 112 -21.16 -2.23 -3.35
CA ALA A 112 -20.37 -1.88 -4.54
C ALA A 112 -21.31 -1.40 -5.65
N ILE A 113 -21.03 -0.22 -6.21
CA ILE A 113 -21.86 0.42 -7.24
C ILE A 113 -21.07 0.49 -8.54
N THR A 114 -21.64 -0.08 -9.60
CA THR A 114 -21.07 -0.09 -10.96
C THR A 114 -22.09 0.44 -11.97
N GLY A 115 -21.64 0.78 -13.19
CA GLY A 115 -22.48 1.31 -14.27
C GLY A 115 -21.77 2.39 -15.09
N SER A 116 -22.30 2.71 -16.27
CA SER A 116 -21.67 3.72 -17.15
C SER A 116 -21.81 5.15 -16.60
N VAL A 117 -22.96 5.47 -15.99
CA VAL A 117 -23.33 6.80 -15.48
C VAL A 117 -23.88 6.68 -14.06
N GLY A 118 -23.79 7.74 -13.25
CA GLY A 118 -24.45 7.81 -11.94
C GLY A 118 -23.71 7.18 -10.74
N LYS A 119 -22.65 6.39 -10.96
CA LYS A 119 -21.90 5.68 -9.89
C LYS A 119 -21.55 6.57 -8.68
N THR A 120 -20.96 7.75 -8.93
CA THR A 120 -20.54 8.66 -7.85
C THR A 120 -21.76 9.16 -7.07
N THR A 121 -22.78 9.69 -7.76
CA THR A 121 -24.01 10.19 -7.14
C THR A 121 -24.72 9.11 -6.32
N THR A 122 -24.88 7.91 -6.89
CA THR A 122 -25.52 6.77 -6.20
C THR A 122 -24.70 6.34 -4.97
N LYS A 123 -23.35 6.35 -5.05
CA LYS A 123 -22.49 6.05 -3.90
C LYS A 123 -22.68 7.07 -2.78
N GLU A 124 -22.75 8.36 -3.10
CA GLU A 124 -22.96 9.40 -2.08
C GLU A 124 -24.36 9.28 -1.43
N PHE A 125 -25.42 9.06 -2.21
CA PHE A 125 -26.76 8.87 -1.64
C PHE A 125 -26.85 7.62 -0.76
N ALA A 126 -26.28 6.50 -1.20
CA ALA A 126 -26.23 5.29 -0.39
C ALA A 126 -25.47 5.52 0.93
N ALA A 127 -24.33 6.22 0.89
CA ALA A 127 -23.57 6.57 2.09
C ALA A 127 -24.39 7.45 3.04
N HIS A 128 -25.08 8.48 2.54
CA HIS A 128 -25.89 9.38 3.36
C HIS A 128 -27.03 8.66 4.08
N VAL A 129 -27.75 7.76 3.38
CA VAL A 129 -28.82 6.97 3.98
C VAL A 129 -28.28 6.07 5.10
N LEU A 130 -27.15 5.39 4.86
CA LEU A 130 -26.54 4.48 5.83
C LEU A 130 -25.85 5.19 7.01
N GLU A 131 -25.46 6.46 6.87
CA GLU A 131 -24.92 7.29 7.96
C GLU A 131 -26.02 7.76 8.94
N THR A 132 -27.27 7.76 8.51
CA THR A 132 -28.40 8.26 9.32
C THR A 132 -29.06 7.15 10.16
N GLU A 133 -28.52 5.92 10.10
CA GLU A 133 -28.86 4.79 10.98
C GLU A 133 -27.85 4.62 12.13
#